data_AF-A0A930RCY0-F1
#
_entry.id   AF-A0A930RCY0-F1
#
_cell.length_a   1.000
_cell.length_b   1.000
_cell.length_c   1.000
_cell.angle_alpha   90.00
_cell.angle_beta   90.00
_cell.angle_gamma   90.00
#
_symmetry.space_group_name_H-M   'P 1'
#
loop_
_entity.id
_entity.type
_entity.pdbx_description
1 polymer ?
#
loop_
_entity_poly.entity_id
_entity_poly.type
_entity_poly.pdbx_seq_one_letter_code
_entity_poly.pdbx_strand_id
1 'polypeptide(L)'
;MKKKKKVLAYSRESIIVAVIFLLLAAVLWIQKSGERYTVSTNNNTYLKGNVPTSKAVFESLAKENLVLYDENNDTSRRAKEQFAQILKDMKQGYQLVNVAKESLPSFSNYKKVIVLLSDLETVGKKIQEMVDWVEQGGNVLFGVTLVKDNTSASIEKKLGVVSSNYENSIVNNIYIDKDFMIGGGKSYPIDGGFESAWTVSLSSDTKVHAWTDNKAHTPLVWEKKYGKGKFVVDNFGIYERAVRGIYAASYSLLTNATAYPVINGATFYLDDFPSPVPAGDATYIKRDYNTSIADFYTNIWWPDLLKLSEKYGIKYTGGVIENYEDDTSGHVTAQKDIERFKYFGKSLLANGGELSYHGYNHQPLSPKDTDYGDEFPTYKTWKNKKAMEASIRELMRFTKSLFPKGEKSIYIPPSNVLSKEGREVLREKFPEIKSIASNYFPGKFTYSQEFEVADDGLIEQPRIVSGASWDNYSKLTVFSELNMHYVLTHFLHPDDVMDEDRGAKQGWKKLYKDFTNEIAWVDKMAPNIRDLTGSEMAGAIQRYGILSVQQQKTDSGLELTLGNFHDNAYVMLRLNEGKPGKVTGGKLEHLTGNLYLIHATSAKIEIELK
;
A
#
# COMPACT_ATOMS: atom_id res chain seq x y z
N MET A 1 -61.40 64.45 -8.88
CA MET A 1 -61.41 63.09 -8.30
C MET A 1 -60.01 62.73 -7.80
N LYS A 2 -59.77 62.68 -6.48
CA LYS A 2 -58.50 62.25 -5.88
C LYS A 2 -58.38 60.71 -5.94
N LYS A 3 -57.38 60.18 -6.65
CA LYS A 3 -57.01 58.75 -6.62
C LYS A 3 -56.49 58.40 -5.21
N LYS A 4 -57.27 57.65 -4.42
CA LYS A 4 -56.78 57.01 -3.18
C LYS A 4 -55.76 55.93 -3.57
N LYS A 5 -54.48 56.13 -3.24
CA LYS A 5 -53.49 55.03 -3.19
C LYS A 5 -53.95 54.07 -2.08
N LYS A 6 -54.38 52.87 -2.43
CA LYS A 6 -54.54 51.77 -1.47
C LYS A 6 -53.14 51.42 -0.96
N VAL A 7 -52.83 51.80 0.27
CA VAL A 7 -51.67 51.27 0.99
C VAL A 7 -52.10 49.89 1.48
N LEU A 8 -51.47 48.82 0.98
CA LEU A 8 -51.63 47.50 1.58
C LEU A 8 -50.99 47.55 2.98
N ALA A 9 -51.82 47.67 4.01
CA ALA A 9 -51.40 47.44 5.38
C ALA A 9 -51.40 45.93 5.61
N TYR A 10 -50.24 45.30 5.50
CA TYR A 10 -50.07 43.90 5.90
C TYR A 10 -50.16 43.81 7.41
N SER A 11 -50.94 42.86 7.93
CA SER A 11 -51.01 42.62 9.37
C SER A 11 -49.64 42.16 9.90
N ARG A 12 -49.34 42.43 11.17
CA ARG A 12 -48.07 42.04 11.81
C ARG A 12 -47.82 40.54 11.68
N GLU A 13 -48.89 39.74 11.75
CA GLU A 13 -48.90 38.30 11.59
C GLU A 13 -48.50 37.89 10.15
N SER A 14 -48.99 38.62 9.14
CA SER A 14 -48.64 38.37 7.73
C SER A 14 -47.15 38.60 7.46
N ILE A 15 -46.55 39.59 8.11
CA ILE A 15 -45.11 39.88 8.02
C ILE A 15 -44.31 38.78 8.70
N ILE A 16 -44.73 38.31 9.88
CA ILE A 16 -44.04 37.21 10.61
C ILE A 16 -44.05 35.92 9.78
N VAL A 17 -45.19 35.55 9.19
CA VAL A 17 -45.30 34.36 8.33
C VAL A 17 -44.38 34.49 7.10
N ALA A 18 -44.36 35.65 6.44
CA ALA A 18 -43.47 35.89 5.30
C ALA A 18 -41.98 35.80 5.67
N VAL A 19 -41.59 36.30 6.85
CA VAL A 19 -40.22 36.20 7.35
C VAL A 19 -39.86 34.74 7.64
N ILE A 20 -40.74 33.96 8.26
CA ILE A 20 -40.53 32.53 8.49
C ILE A 20 -40.38 31.77 7.16
N PHE A 21 -41.23 32.05 6.17
CA PHE A 21 -41.11 31.46 4.83
C PHE A 21 -39.80 31.83 4.14
N LEU A 22 -39.35 33.09 4.26
CA LEU A 22 -38.07 33.53 3.71
C LEU A 22 -36.88 32.87 4.42
N LEU A 23 -36.96 32.68 5.74
CA LEU A 23 -35.93 31.96 6.50
C LEU A 23 -35.89 30.48 6.11
N LEU A 24 -37.04 29.82 6.00
CA LEU A 24 -37.12 28.44 5.52
C LEU A 24 -36.62 28.31 4.08
N ALA A 25 -36.99 29.24 3.19
CA ALA A 25 -36.50 29.28 1.82
C ALA A 25 -34.99 29.54 1.75
N ALA A 26 -34.45 30.40 2.61
CA ALA A 26 -33.01 30.63 2.70
C ALA A 26 -32.27 29.39 3.24
N VAL A 27 -32.80 28.70 4.25
CA VAL A 27 -32.24 27.44 4.76
C VAL A 27 -32.29 26.36 3.69
N LEU A 28 -33.41 26.19 2.99
CA LEU A 28 -33.55 25.24 1.88
C LEU A 28 -32.65 25.60 0.71
N TRP A 29 -32.46 26.90 0.41
CA TRP A 29 -31.55 27.36 -0.63
C TRP A 29 -30.09 27.09 -0.24
N ILE A 30 -29.70 27.32 1.02
CA ILE A 30 -28.36 26.97 1.53
C ILE A 30 -28.16 25.46 1.44
N GLN A 31 -29.10 24.66 1.96
CA GLN A 31 -29.05 23.19 1.89
C GLN A 31 -28.96 22.68 0.45
N LYS A 32 -29.75 23.24 -0.48
CA LYS A 32 -29.78 22.83 -1.89
C LYS A 32 -28.59 23.36 -2.69
N SER A 33 -28.03 24.51 -2.31
CA SER A 33 -26.81 25.05 -2.93
C SER A 33 -25.59 24.17 -2.64
N GLY A 34 -25.67 23.38 -1.56
CA GLY A 34 -24.61 22.49 -1.08
C GLY A 34 -23.41 23.27 -0.54
N GLU A 35 -22.46 22.54 0.02
CA GLU A 35 -21.21 23.14 0.51
C GLU A 35 -20.45 23.81 -0.65
N ARG A 36 -19.99 25.04 -0.42
CA ARG A 36 -19.05 25.68 -1.33
C ARG A 36 -17.69 25.08 -1.07
N TYR A 37 -17.04 24.60 -2.13
CA TYR A 37 -15.72 24.02 -2.04
C TYR A 37 -14.70 24.85 -2.82
N THR A 38 -13.47 24.86 -2.31
CA THR A 38 -12.28 25.36 -2.99
C THR A 38 -11.28 24.23 -3.01
N VAL A 39 -10.83 23.84 -4.20
CA VAL A 39 -9.79 22.83 -4.33
C VAL A 39 -8.46 23.54 -4.50
N SER A 40 -7.47 23.15 -3.70
CA SER A 40 -6.09 23.56 -3.92
C SER A 40 -5.56 22.87 -5.18
N THR A 41 -5.19 23.64 -6.19
CA THR A 41 -4.51 23.08 -7.37
C THR A 41 -3.02 22.98 -7.07
N ASN A 42 -2.54 21.80 -6.68
CA ASN A 42 -1.12 21.57 -6.51
C ASN A 42 -0.48 21.28 -7.88
N ASN A 43 0.15 22.31 -8.47
CA ASN A 43 0.75 22.23 -9.81
C ASN A 43 1.98 21.29 -9.91
N ASN A 44 2.37 20.66 -8.79
CA ASN A 44 3.58 19.82 -8.66
C ASN A 44 3.29 18.40 -8.16
N THR A 45 2.04 17.93 -8.16
CA THR A 45 1.70 16.55 -7.78
C THR A 45 2.48 15.53 -8.60
N TYR A 46 2.41 15.65 -9.92
CA TYR A 46 3.13 14.80 -10.86
C TYR A 46 4.40 15.47 -11.39
N LEU A 47 5.43 14.66 -11.58
CA LEU A 47 6.66 15.06 -12.26
C LEU A 47 6.36 15.37 -13.74
N LYS A 48 7.07 16.36 -14.28
CA LYS A 48 6.91 16.84 -15.65
C LYS A 48 8.11 16.42 -16.50
N GLY A 49 7.89 16.30 -17.81
CA GLY A 49 8.94 15.92 -18.76
C GLY A 49 9.07 14.41 -18.90
N ASN A 50 10.25 13.95 -19.30
CA ASN A 50 10.54 12.54 -19.50
C ASN A 50 10.90 11.88 -18.17
N VAL A 51 9.92 11.21 -17.54
CA VAL A 51 10.11 10.47 -16.29
C VAL A 51 10.51 9.03 -16.63
N PRO A 52 11.64 8.52 -16.11
CA PRO A 52 12.04 7.15 -16.38
C PRO A 52 11.07 6.15 -15.72
N THR A 53 11.03 4.93 -16.24
CA THR A 53 10.27 3.84 -15.61
C THR A 53 11.03 3.30 -14.41
N SER A 54 10.31 2.73 -13.44
CA SER A 54 10.93 2.10 -12.26
C SER A 54 11.86 0.96 -12.66
N LYS A 55 11.48 0.22 -13.71
CA LYS A 55 12.30 -0.84 -14.31
C LYS A 55 13.60 -0.31 -14.87
N ALA A 56 13.57 0.77 -15.67
CA ALA A 56 14.77 1.35 -16.26
C ALA A 56 15.76 1.84 -15.19
N VAL A 57 15.26 2.47 -14.12
CA VAL A 57 16.10 2.88 -12.99
C VAL A 57 16.71 1.66 -12.31
N PHE A 58 15.92 0.63 -12.01
CA PHE A 58 16.41 -0.57 -11.35
C PHE A 58 17.46 -1.34 -12.19
N GLU A 59 17.25 -1.44 -13.49
CA GLU A 59 18.19 -2.09 -14.42
C GLU A 59 19.55 -1.38 -14.46
N SER A 60 19.57 -0.05 -14.26
CA SER A 60 20.80 0.76 -14.22
C SER A 60 21.65 0.59 -12.96
N LEU A 61 21.11 -0.05 -11.91
CA LEU A 61 21.81 -0.21 -10.63
C LEU A 61 22.97 -1.20 -10.71
N ALA A 62 24.07 -0.89 -10.03
CA ALA A 62 25.17 -1.82 -9.81
C ALA A 62 24.69 -3.10 -9.10
N LYS A 63 25.17 -4.26 -9.55
CA LYS A 63 24.77 -5.56 -9.01
C LYS A 63 25.64 -5.93 -7.81
N GLU A 64 25.41 -5.25 -6.69
CA GLU A 64 26.20 -5.41 -5.46
C GLU A 64 25.74 -6.59 -4.59
N ASN A 65 24.61 -7.23 -4.93
CA ASN A 65 24.04 -8.35 -4.20
C ASN A 65 24.07 -9.61 -5.07
N LEU A 66 24.28 -10.77 -4.46
CA LEU A 66 24.11 -12.09 -5.09
C LEU A 66 22.90 -12.78 -4.47
N VAL A 67 22.00 -13.29 -5.29
CA VAL A 67 20.82 -14.07 -4.84
C VAL A 67 20.97 -15.50 -5.38
N LEU A 68 21.10 -16.45 -4.46
CA LEU A 68 21.19 -17.87 -4.78
C LEU A 68 19.81 -18.52 -4.64
N TYR A 69 19.40 -19.26 -5.66
CA TYR A 69 18.11 -19.95 -5.64
C TYR A 69 18.19 -21.26 -6.44
N ASP A 70 17.23 -22.15 -6.22
CA ASP A 70 17.08 -23.40 -6.96
C ASP A 70 15.72 -23.43 -7.66
N GLU A 71 15.72 -23.42 -9.00
CA GLU A 71 14.47 -23.46 -9.78
C GLU A 71 13.71 -24.80 -9.63
N ASN A 72 14.38 -25.86 -9.18
CA ASN A 72 13.74 -27.16 -8.96
C ASN A 72 13.03 -27.25 -7.59
N ASN A 73 13.31 -26.32 -6.67
CA ASN A 73 12.72 -26.29 -5.34
C ASN A 73 11.58 -25.26 -5.24
N ASP A 74 10.39 -25.69 -4.83
CA ASP A 74 9.20 -24.82 -4.78
C ASP A 74 9.33 -23.67 -3.78
N THR A 75 9.81 -23.95 -2.57
CA THR A 75 10.11 -22.95 -1.55
C THR A 75 11.08 -21.88 -2.09
N SER A 76 12.13 -22.32 -2.77
CA SER A 76 13.12 -21.43 -3.37
C SER A 76 12.52 -20.57 -4.49
N ARG A 77 11.68 -21.13 -5.36
CA ARG A 77 10.96 -20.35 -6.40
C ARG A 77 10.05 -19.30 -5.80
N ARG A 78 9.24 -19.65 -4.79
CA ARG A 78 8.35 -18.71 -4.10
C ARG A 78 9.14 -17.60 -3.41
N ALA A 79 10.23 -17.94 -2.71
CA ALA A 79 11.11 -16.97 -2.08
C ALA A 79 11.79 -16.05 -3.10
N LYS A 80 12.26 -16.60 -4.24
CA LYS A 80 12.87 -15.85 -5.34
C LYS A 80 11.95 -14.74 -5.84
N GLU A 81 10.66 -15.03 -6.04
CA GLU A 81 9.68 -14.05 -6.48
C GLU A 81 9.54 -12.89 -5.47
N GLN A 82 9.49 -13.19 -4.17
CA GLN A 82 9.38 -12.16 -3.14
C GLN A 82 10.66 -11.35 -3.01
N PHE A 83 11.83 -11.99 -2.93
CA PHE A 83 13.12 -11.31 -2.79
C PHE A 83 13.50 -10.49 -4.02
N ALA A 84 13.16 -10.94 -5.23
CA ALA A 84 13.34 -10.14 -6.44
C ALA A 84 12.57 -8.80 -6.36
N GLN A 85 11.32 -8.85 -5.91
CA GLN A 85 10.52 -7.65 -5.73
C GLN A 85 11.00 -6.79 -4.55
N ILE A 86 11.32 -7.40 -3.40
CA ILE A 86 11.88 -6.68 -2.24
C ILE A 86 13.14 -5.89 -2.63
N LEU A 87 14.09 -6.53 -3.32
CA LEU A 87 15.33 -5.87 -3.72
C LEU A 87 15.08 -4.79 -4.79
N LYS A 88 14.12 -5.00 -5.70
CA LYS A 88 13.68 -3.98 -6.66
C LYS A 88 13.10 -2.75 -5.96
N ASP A 89 12.26 -2.96 -4.97
CA ASP A 89 11.60 -1.90 -4.21
C ASP A 89 12.60 -1.13 -3.34
N MET A 90 13.48 -1.85 -2.65
CA MET A 90 14.59 -1.26 -1.88
C MET A 90 15.71 -0.65 -2.74
N LYS A 91 15.62 -0.74 -4.07
CA LYS A 91 16.63 -0.28 -5.05
C LYS A 91 18.01 -0.87 -4.80
N GLN A 92 18.06 -2.18 -4.57
CA GLN A 92 19.26 -2.97 -4.34
C GLN A 92 19.52 -3.84 -5.57
N GLY A 93 20.48 -3.44 -6.40
CA GLY A 93 20.82 -4.22 -7.60
C GLY A 93 21.41 -5.59 -7.25
N TYR A 94 20.96 -6.64 -7.94
CA TYR A 94 21.38 -8.02 -7.66
C TYR A 94 21.66 -8.84 -8.93
N GLN A 95 22.47 -9.87 -8.78
CA GLN A 95 22.61 -10.98 -9.73
C GLN A 95 21.89 -12.21 -9.17
N LEU A 96 21.05 -12.84 -10.00
CA LEU A 96 20.46 -14.16 -9.70
C LEU A 96 21.38 -15.26 -10.20
N VAL A 97 21.53 -16.32 -9.42
CA VAL A 97 22.23 -17.54 -9.82
C VAL A 97 21.37 -18.75 -9.46
N ASN A 98 21.02 -19.54 -10.47
CA ASN A 98 20.33 -20.80 -10.28
C ASN A 98 21.35 -21.90 -9.97
N VAL A 99 21.41 -22.33 -8.71
CA VAL A 99 22.43 -23.30 -8.24
C VAL A 99 22.27 -24.68 -8.88
N ALA A 100 21.10 -25.01 -9.42
CA ALA A 100 20.88 -26.26 -10.15
C ALA A 100 21.43 -26.26 -11.59
N LYS A 101 21.79 -25.09 -12.14
CA LYS A 101 22.19 -24.94 -13.55
C LYS A 101 23.53 -24.23 -13.73
N GLU A 102 23.94 -23.43 -12.76
CA GLU A 102 25.05 -22.50 -12.88
C GLU A 102 26.09 -22.74 -11.78
N SER A 103 27.36 -22.46 -12.09
CA SER A 103 28.42 -22.44 -11.10
C SER A 103 28.35 -21.18 -10.24
N LEU A 104 28.54 -21.32 -8.93
CA LEU A 104 28.57 -20.16 -8.04
C LEU A 104 29.76 -19.24 -8.33
N PRO A 105 29.54 -17.92 -8.47
CA PRO A 105 30.61 -16.94 -8.65
C PRO A 105 31.44 -16.77 -7.37
N SER A 106 32.50 -15.95 -7.44
CA SER A 106 33.24 -15.56 -6.23
C SER A 106 32.39 -14.59 -5.39
N PHE A 107 32.23 -14.89 -4.10
CA PHE A 107 31.43 -14.07 -3.19
C PHE A 107 32.04 -12.68 -2.96
N SER A 108 33.36 -12.53 -3.12
CA SER A 108 34.05 -11.24 -2.95
C SER A 108 33.69 -10.18 -4.00
N ASN A 109 33.00 -10.57 -5.09
CA ASN A 109 32.48 -9.63 -6.08
C ASN A 109 31.24 -8.87 -5.58
N TYR A 110 30.66 -9.27 -4.45
CA TYR A 110 29.40 -8.73 -3.93
C TYR A 110 29.60 -8.19 -2.51
N LYS A 111 28.73 -7.29 -2.09
CA LYS A 111 28.66 -6.78 -0.71
C LYS A 111 27.82 -7.68 0.19
N LYS A 112 26.82 -8.36 -0.39
CA LYS A 112 25.84 -9.20 0.32
C LYS A 112 25.49 -10.42 -0.53
N VAL A 113 25.25 -11.55 0.13
CA VAL A 113 24.70 -12.77 -0.47
C VAL A 113 23.38 -13.11 0.21
N ILE A 114 22.34 -13.35 -0.58
CA ILE A 114 21.04 -13.81 -0.12
C ILE A 114 20.89 -15.25 -0.58
N VAL A 115 20.74 -16.17 0.36
CA VAL A 115 20.59 -17.60 0.13
C VAL A 115 19.11 -17.97 0.29
N LEU A 116 18.49 -18.36 -0.82
CA LEU A 116 17.10 -18.80 -0.88
C LEU A 116 17.02 -20.32 -1.03
N LEU A 117 17.89 -21.04 -0.32
CA LEU A 117 18.04 -22.49 -0.37
C LEU A 117 17.78 -23.06 1.02
N SER A 118 16.80 -23.96 1.13
CA SER A 118 16.53 -24.65 2.39
C SER A 118 17.58 -25.72 2.66
N ASP A 119 17.98 -26.44 1.62
CA ASP A 119 19.01 -27.47 1.61
C ASP A 119 20.32 -26.90 1.05
N LEU A 120 21.37 -26.93 1.88
CA LEU A 120 22.65 -26.35 1.54
C LEU A 120 23.60 -27.35 0.85
N GLU A 121 23.24 -28.62 0.70
CA GLU A 121 24.05 -29.60 -0.04
C GLU A 121 24.27 -29.17 -1.50
N THR A 122 23.32 -28.43 -2.08
CA THR A 122 23.43 -27.83 -3.42
C THR A 122 24.56 -26.79 -3.53
N VAL A 123 24.91 -26.12 -2.44
CA VAL A 123 26.08 -25.22 -2.35
C VAL A 123 27.36 -26.02 -2.15
N GLY A 124 27.27 -27.13 -1.40
CA GLY A 124 28.35 -28.07 -1.16
C GLY A 124 29.60 -27.41 -0.58
N LYS A 125 30.78 -27.72 -1.14
CA LYS A 125 32.08 -27.26 -0.62
C LYS A 125 32.24 -25.74 -0.61
N LYS A 126 31.49 -25.01 -1.44
CA LYS A 126 31.53 -23.54 -1.48
C LYS A 126 30.90 -22.89 -0.25
N ILE A 127 30.20 -23.64 0.60
CA ILE A 127 29.71 -23.09 1.87
C ILE A 127 30.87 -22.59 2.75
N GLN A 128 32.01 -23.28 2.74
CA GLN A 128 33.16 -22.87 3.55
C GLN A 128 33.82 -21.62 2.97
N GLU A 129 33.90 -21.50 1.64
CA GLU A 129 34.33 -20.26 0.97
C GLU A 129 33.43 -19.08 1.36
N MET A 130 32.12 -19.29 1.48
CA MET A 130 31.18 -18.28 1.94
C MET A 130 31.43 -17.88 3.39
N VAL A 131 31.65 -18.86 4.29
CA VAL A 131 31.97 -18.60 5.70
C VAL A 131 33.28 -17.83 5.85
N ASP A 132 34.32 -18.21 5.11
CA ASP A 132 35.62 -17.53 5.14
C ASP A 132 35.50 -16.09 4.61
N TRP A 133 34.67 -15.87 3.58
CA TRP A 133 34.35 -14.54 3.07
C TRP A 133 33.59 -13.69 4.11
N VAL A 134 32.63 -14.27 4.83
CA VAL A 134 31.93 -13.59 5.93
C VAL A 134 32.91 -13.18 7.03
N GLU A 135 33.84 -14.07 7.41
CA GLU A 135 34.86 -13.75 8.41
C GLU A 135 35.68 -12.50 8.03
N GLN A 136 35.91 -12.29 6.73
CA GLN A 136 36.65 -11.15 6.19
C GLN A 136 35.82 -9.87 6.02
N GLY A 137 34.50 -9.91 6.24
CA GLY A 137 33.61 -8.75 6.13
C GLY A 137 32.39 -8.94 5.22
N GLY A 138 32.25 -10.12 4.61
CA GLY A 138 31.06 -10.49 3.85
C GLY A 138 29.80 -10.60 4.71
N ASN A 139 28.63 -10.47 4.09
CA ASN A 139 27.35 -10.51 4.80
C ASN A 139 26.38 -11.43 4.09
N VAL A 140 25.78 -12.36 4.83
CA VAL A 140 24.90 -13.40 4.29
C VAL A 140 23.54 -13.36 4.98
N LEU A 141 22.48 -13.34 4.19
CA LEU A 141 21.11 -13.57 4.64
C LEU A 141 20.64 -14.95 4.17
N PHE A 142 20.23 -15.80 5.10
CA PHE A 142 19.44 -16.99 4.79
C PHE A 142 17.97 -16.60 4.82
N GLY A 143 17.38 -16.40 3.65
CA GLY A 143 16.01 -15.87 3.48
C GLY A 143 14.92 -16.95 3.46
N VAL A 144 15.31 -18.21 3.67
CA VAL A 144 14.41 -19.36 3.76
C VAL A 144 14.79 -20.20 4.97
N THR A 145 13.79 -20.86 5.56
CA THR A 145 14.01 -21.81 6.65
C THR A 145 14.98 -22.90 6.20
N LEU A 146 16.10 -23.02 6.91
CA LEU A 146 17.10 -24.06 6.68
C LEU A 146 16.61 -25.42 7.16
N VAL A 147 17.00 -26.47 6.45
CA VAL A 147 16.88 -27.85 6.94
C VAL A 147 18.22 -28.33 7.49
N LYS A 148 18.15 -29.28 8.44
CA LYS A 148 19.35 -29.92 8.97
C LYS A 148 19.85 -30.95 7.96
N ASP A 149 21.00 -30.68 7.38
CA ASP A 149 21.73 -31.52 6.42
C ASP A 149 23.23 -31.52 6.78
N ASN A 150 24.06 -32.26 6.04
CA ASN A 150 25.50 -32.33 6.35
C ASN A 150 26.22 -30.98 6.21
N THR A 151 25.78 -30.17 5.25
CA THR A 151 26.35 -28.86 4.92
C THR A 151 25.90 -27.81 5.94
N SER A 152 24.61 -27.73 6.25
CA SER A 152 24.09 -26.81 7.27
C SER A 152 24.64 -27.16 8.66
N ALA A 153 24.74 -28.45 9.01
CA ALA A 153 25.38 -28.93 10.24
C ALA A 153 26.82 -28.44 10.40
N SER A 154 27.57 -28.32 9.29
CA SER A 154 28.97 -27.85 9.32
C SER A 154 29.12 -26.37 9.70
N ILE A 155 28.06 -25.58 9.53
CA ILE A 155 28.06 -24.12 9.78
C ILE A 155 27.14 -23.67 10.92
N GLU A 156 26.37 -24.55 11.56
CA GLU A 156 25.41 -24.21 12.64
C GLU A 156 25.98 -23.24 13.67
N LYS A 157 27.15 -23.56 14.23
CA LYS A 157 27.82 -22.73 15.23
C LYS A 157 28.18 -21.33 14.72
N LYS A 158 28.44 -21.20 13.41
CA LYS A 158 28.73 -19.92 12.73
C LYS A 158 27.48 -19.06 12.62
N LEU A 159 26.32 -19.69 12.49
CA LEU A 159 25.00 -19.06 12.50
C LEU A 159 24.47 -18.77 13.92
N GLY A 160 25.24 -19.12 14.96
CA GLY A 160 24.84 -18.96 16.36
C GLY A 160 24.02 -20.12 16.92
N VAL A 161 23.84 -21.21 16.16
CA VAL A 161 23.09 -22.39 16.60
C VAL A 161 23.96 -23.30 17.46
N VAL A 162 23.51 -23.58 18.68
CA VAL A 162 24.17 -24.49 19.64
C VAL A 162 23.65 -25.91 19.50
N SER A 163 22.35 -26.05 19.24
CA SER A 163 21.69 -27.34 18.99
C SER A 163 20.49 -27.13 18.06
N SER A 164 20.20 -28.14 17.26
CA SER A 164 19.13 -28.13 16.26
C SER A 164 18.45 -29.49 16.15
N ASN A 165 17.17 -29.51 15.78
CA ASN A 165 16.43 -30.72 15.47
C ASN A 165 16.18 -30.87 13.97
N TYR A 166 15.71 -32.05 13.55
CA TYR A 166 15.26 -32.29 12.19
C TYR A 166 13.82 -31.81 11.97
N GLU A 167 12.99 -31.83 13.02
CA GLU A 167 11.61 -31.37 12.95
C GLU A 167 11.50 -29.84 13.05
N ASN A 168 10.54 -29.30 12.30
CA ASN A 168 10.15 -27.90 12.39
C ASN A 168 9.12 -27.69 13.51
N SER A 169 9.15 -26.50 14.09
CA SER A 169 8.12 -26.01 14.99
C SER A 169 7.03 -25.24 14.24
N ILE A 170 5.82 -25.26 14.80
CA ILE A 170 4.66 -24.54 14.26
C ILE A 170 4.84 -23.04 14.48
N VAL A 171 4.67 -22.26 13.41
CA VAL A 171 4.56 -20.80 13.45
C VAL A 171 3.10 -20.40 13.29
N ASN A 172 2.46 -20.09 14.41
CA ASN A 172 1.08 -19.59 14.45
C ASN A 172 0.98 -18.11 14.84
N ASN A 173 2.05 -17.56 15.42
CA ASN A 173 2.17 -16.15 15.74
C ASN A 173 3.65 -15.74 15.66
N ILE A 174 3.91 -14.50 15.27
CA ILE A 174 5.25 -13.92 15.23
C ILE A 174 5.27 -12.75 16.22
N TYR A 175 6.02 -12.88 17.30
CA TYR A 175 6.34 -11.76 18.17
C TYR A 175 7.55 -11.01 17.59
N ILE A 176 7.40 -9.70 17.43
CA ILE A 176 8.43 -8.82 16.90
C ILE A 176 9.03 -8.04 18.06
N ASP A 177 10.36 -8.01 18.18
CA ASP A 177 11.02 -7.19 19.19
C ASP A 177 10.65 -5.70 19.05
N LYS A 178 10.49 -5.01 20.17
CA LYS A 178 10.02 -3.62 20.22
C LYS A 178 10.91 -2.64 19.47
N ASP A 179 12.22 -2.90 19.43
CA ASP A 179 13.21 -2.00 18.85
C ASP A 179 13.59 -2.44 17.42
N PHE A 180 12.96 -3.50 16.89
CA PHE A 180 13.29 -4.03 15.56
C PHE A 180 12.52 -3.33 14.43
N MET A 181 11.19 -3.26 14.52
CA MET A 181 10.30 -2.80 13.43
C MET A 181 9.23 -1.84 13.96
N ILE A 182 8.74 -0.94 13.11
CA ILE A 182 7.59 -0.09 13.42
C ILE A 182 6.42 -0.99 13.80
N GLY A 183 5.83 -0.76 14.98
CA GLY A 183 4.78 -1.62 15.52
C GLY A 183 5.29 -2.87 16.25
N GLY A 184 6.60 -3.01 16.48
CA GLY A 184 7.17 -4.07 17.31
C GLY A 184 6.70 -4.03 18.77
N GLY A 185 7.11 -5.04 19.55
CA GLY A 185 6.75 -5.22 20.96
C GLY A 185 5.41 -5.92 21.13
N LYS A 186 4.93 -6.61 20.09
CA LYS A 186 3.68 -7.34 20.08
C LYS A 186 3.76 -8.58 19.19
N SER A 187 2.74 -9.42 19.33
CA SER A 187 2.53 -10.63 18.55
C SER A 187 1.55 -10.39 17.40
N TYR A 188 1.86 -10.96 16.24
CA TYR A 188 1.04 -10.96 15.05
C TYR A 188 0.62 -12.40 14.71
N PRO A 189 -0.69 -12.72 14.76
CA PRO A 189 -1.17 -14.05 14.39
C PRO A 189 -0.95 -14.37 12.91
N ILE A 190 -0.68 -15.64 12.63
CA ILE A 190 -0.59 -16.20 11.28
C ILE A 190 -1.81 -17.09 11.07
N ASP A 191 -2.65 -16.71 10.11
CA ASP A 191 -3.81 -17.51 9.75
C ASP A 191 -3.36 -18.83 9.10
N GLY A 192 -3.82 -19.96 9.64
CA GLY A 192 -3.41 -21.29 9.14
C GLY A 192 -1.96 -21.68 9.46
N GLY A 193 -1.42 -21.25 10.61
CA GLY A 193 -0.05 -21.58 11.03
C GLY A 193 0.35 -23.05 10.88
N PHE A 194 1.60 -23.28 10.48
CA PHE A 194 2.12 -24.60 10.06
C PHE A 194 3.57 -24.82 10.50
N GLU A 195 4.04 -26.07 10.46
CA GLU A 195 5.42 -26.47 10.80
C GLU A 195 6.42 -25.92 9.79
N SER A 196 7.08 -24.82 10.16
CA SER A 196 7.82 -23.98 9.22
C SER A 196 9.08 -23.33 9.76
N ALA A 197 9.29 -23.38 11.08
CA ALA A 197 10.47 -22.83 11.73
C ALA A 197 11.39 -23.95 12.19
N TRP A 198 12.64 -23.95 11.72
CA TRP A 198 13.67 -24.86 12.17
C TRP A 198 13.86 -24.74 13.69
N THR A 199 13.75 -25.87 14.38
CA THR A 199 13.85 -25.90 15.84
C THR A 199 15.31 -25.80 16.26
N VAL A 200 15.68 -24.63 16.82
CA VAL A 200 17.07 -24.32 17.22
C VAL A 200 17.15 -23.72 18.61
N SER A 201 18.28 -23.96 19.28
CA SER A 201 18.74 -23.20 20.43
C SER A 201 19.92 -22.34 20.01
N LEU A 202 19.84 -21.05 20.29
CA LEU A 202 20.87 -20.08 19.91
C LEU A 202 21.84 -19.81 21.06
N SER A 203 23.07 -19.44 20.72
CA SER A 203 24.08 -18.99 21.68
C SER A 203 23.71 -17.63 22.25
N SER A 204 24.15 -17.33 23.47
CA SER A 204 23.82 -16.09 24.19
C SER A 204 24.34 -14.80 23.52
N ASP A 205 25.31 -14.93 22.62
CA ASP A 205 25.89 -13.85 21.82
C ASP A 205 25.27 -13.75 20.41
N THR A 206 24.10 -14.37 20.21
CA THR A 206 23.22 -14.20 19.05
C THR A 206 22.09 -13.26 19.40
N LYS A 207 21.77 -12.31 18.52
CA LYS A 207 20.68 -11.35 18.76
C LYS A 207 19.42 -11.78 18.02
N VAL A 208 18.37 -12.08 18.78
CA VAL A 208 17.06 -12.47 18.24
C VAL A 208 16.17 -11.24 18.12
N HIS A 209 15.48 -11.12 16.99
CA HIS A 209 14.64 -9.98 16.61
C HIS A 209 13.16 -10.35 16.51
N ALA A 210 12.85 -11.63 16.29
CA ALA A 210 11.50 -12.16 16.29
C ALA A 210 11.48 -13.61 16.75
N TRP A 211 10.38 -14.04 17.37
CA TRP A 211 10.19 -15.40 17.89
C TRP A 211 8.72 -15.82 17.88
N THR A 212 8.44 -17.11 18.04
CA THR A 212 7.06 -17.58 18.21
C THR A 212 6.52 -17.18 19.58
N ASP A 213 5.32 -16.60 19.61
CA ASP A 213 4.65 -16.20 20.87
C ASP A 213 3.96 -17.39 21.53
N ASN A 214 4.75 -18.40 21.88
CA ASN A 214 4.30 -19.61 22.56
C ASN A 214 5.39 -20.12 23.52
N LYS A 215 5.13 -21.25 24.19
CA LYS A 215 6.07 -21.82 25.17
C LYS A 215 7.42 -22.22 24.56
N ALA A 216 7.47 -22.57 23.27
CA ALA A 216 8.70 -22.97 22.60
C ALA A 216 9.63 -21.77 22.34
N HIS A 217 9.06 -20.57 22.15
CA HIS A 217 9.81 -19.34 21.93
C HIS A 217 10.85 -19.48 20.81
N THR A 218 10.47 -20.20 19.74
CA THR A 218 11.36 -20.54 18.64
C THR A 218 11.85 -19.25 17.97
N PRO A 219 13.17 -19.05 17.80
CA PRO A 219 13.71 -17.92 17.07
C PRO A 219 13.28 -17.91 15.61
N LEU A 220 12.77 -16.78 15.14
CA LEU A 220 12.25 -16.61 13.78
C LEU A 220 13.09 -15.65 12.94
N VAL A 221 13.70 -14.65 13.55
CA VAL A 221 14.68 -13.75 12.90
C VAL A 221 15.82 -13.52 13.88
N TRP A 222 17.06 -13.75 13.46
CA TRP A 222 18.23 -13.45 14.28
C TRP A 222 19.44 -13.02 13.46
N GLU A 223 20.37 -12.34 14.13
CA GLU A 223 21.67 -11.98 13.59
C GLU A 223 22.83 -12.50 14.44
N LYS A 224 23.91 -12.88 13.76
CA LYS A 224 25.15 -13.36 14.35
C LYS A 224 26.36 -12.70 13.69
N LYS A 225 27.10 -11.90 14.47
CA LYS A 225 28.42 -11.39 14.03
C LYS A 225 29.40 -12.57 13.91
N TYR A 226 30.17 -12.59 12.83
CA TYR A 226 31.20 -13.59 12.58
C TYR A 226 32.40 -12.95 11.89
N GLY A 227 33.56 -12.91 12.58
CA GLY A 227 34.70 -12.13 12.13
C GLY A 227 34.35 -10.65 11.97
N LYS A 228 34.62 -10.08 10.80
CA LYS A 228 34.26 -8.70 10.41
C LYS A 228 32.89 -8.59 9.76
N GLY A 229 32.26 -9.72 9.42
CA GLY A 229 30.97 -9.79 8.76
C GLY A 229 29.87 -10.31 9.67
N LYS A 230 28.77 -10.74 9.05
CA LYS A 230 27.57 -11.15 9.78
C LYS A 230 26.71 -12.14 8.98
N PHE A 231 26.05 -13.04 9.72
CA PHE A 231 24.93 -13.85 9.24
C PHE A 231 23.60 -13.30 9.78
N VAL A 232 22.58 -13.28 8.95
CA VAL A 232 21.18 -13.05 9.32
C VAL A 232 20.37 -14.26 8.85
N VAL A 233 19.43 -14.73 9.66
CA VAL A 233 18.60 -15.90 9.32
C VAL A 233 17.14 -15.58 9.53
N ASP A 234 16.33 -15.85 8.51
CA ASP A 234 14.87 -15.86 8.54
C ASP A 234 14.36 -17.30 8.60
N ASN A 235 13.62 -17.61 9.65
CA ASN A 235 13.24 -18.96 10.06
C ASN A 235 11.73 -19.09 10.31
N PHE A 236 10.91 -18.40 9.52
CA PHE A 236 9.46 -18.41 9.68
C PHE A 236 8.70 -19.04 8.50
N GLY A 237 9.38 -19.36 7.39
CA GLY A 237 8.85 -20.18 6.31
C GLY A 237 7.65 -19.62 5.51
N ILE A 238 7.36 -18.32 5.56
CA ILE A 238 6.24 -17.69 4.85
C ILE A 238 6.77 -16.86 3.67
N TYR A 239 6.44 -17.23 2.43
CA TYR A 239 7.01 -16.61 1.22
C TYR A 239 5.92 -15.91 0.39
N GLU A 240 5.36 -14.84 0.92
CA GLU A 240 4.22 -14.12 0.34
C GLU A 240 4.35 -12.60 0.47
N ARG A 241 3.54 -11.84 -0.29
CA ARG A 241 3.56 -10.37 -0.27
C ARG A 241 3.34 -9.79 1.13
N ALA A 242 2.46 -10.41 1.91
CA ALA A 242 2.04 -9.94 3.24
C ALA A 242 3.16 -9.87 4.29
N VAL A 243 4.33 -10.46 4.04
CA VAL A 243 5.46 -10.48 5.00
C VAL A 243 6.76 -9.89 4.44
N ARG A 244 6.72 -9.27 3.25
CA ARG A 244 7.90 -8.64 2.61
C ARG A 244 8.63 -7.65 3.51
N GLY A 245 7.90 -6.92 4.37
CA GLY A 245 8.47 -6.00 5.34
C GLY A 245 9.34 -6.66 6.41
N ILE A 246 9.05 -7.90 6.79
CA ILE A 246 9.90 -8.67 7.72
C ILE A 246 11.23 -8.99 7.02
N TYR A 247 11.17 -9.50 5.78
CA TYR A 247 12.37 -9.78 4.98
C TYR A 247 13.21 -8.53 4.67
N ALA A 248 12.58 -7.40 4.39
CA ALA A 248 13.28 -6.13 4.18
C ALA A 248 13.97 -5.65 5.47
N ALA A 249 13.30 -5.82 6.62
CA ALA A 249 13.91 -5.55 7.92
C ALA A 249 15.11 -6.47 8.18
N SER A 250 15.01 -7.77 7.88
CA SER A 250 16.14 -8.72 7.99
C SER A 250 17.30 -8.35 7.06
N TYR A 251 17.03 -8.03 5.80
CA TYR A 251 18.04 -7.55 4.85
C TYR A 251 18.76 -6.30 5.38
N SER A 252 18.04 -5.39 6.04
CA SER A 252 18.62 -4.16 6.59
C SER A 252 19.58 -4.38 7.76
N LEU A 253 19.60 -5.56 8.39
CA LEU A 253 20.54 -5.94 9.47
C LEU A 253 21.94 -6.30 8.97
N LEU A 254 22.10 -6.63 7.68
CA LEU A 254 23.32 -7.20 7.11
C LEU A 254 24.55 -6.30 7.23
N THR A 255 24.39 -4.99 7.15
CA THR A 255 25.51 -4.02 7.13
C THR A 255 25.39 -3.01 8.26
N ASN A 256 26.46 -2.27 8.55
CA ASN A 256 26.46 -1.24 9.60
C ASN A 256 25.37 -0.19 9.42
N ALA A 257 25.06 0.15 8.17
CA ALA A 257 23.94 0.99 7.80
C ALA A 257 23.28 0.43 6.54
N THR A 258 21.96 0.54 6.44
CA THR A 258 21.20 0.23 5.22
C THR A 258 20.19 1.35 4.98
N ALA A 259 20.27 1.99 3.82
CA ALA A 259 19.34 3.00 3.35
C ALA A 259 18.59 2.53 2.09
N TYR A 260 17.28 2.76 2.03
CA TYR A 260 16.45 2.44 0.87
C TYR A 260 15.25 3.39 0.77
N PRO A 261 14.74 3.69 -0.44
CA PRO A 261 13.64 4.65 -0.58
C PRO A 261 12.32 4.07 -0.08
N VAL A 262 11.45 4.96 0.39
CA VAL A 262 10.07 4.66 0.81
C VAL A 262 9.11 5.72 0.28
N ILE A 263 7.81 5.43 0.28
CA ILE A 263 6.78 6.33 -0.27
C ILE A 263 6.39 7.40 0.77
N ASN A 264 6.26 6.97 2.03
CA ASN A 264 5.73 7.77 3.13
C ASN A 264 4.35 8.37 2.81
N GLY A 265 3.29 7.56 2.91
CA GLY A 265 1.93 8.05 2.70
C GLY A 265 0.83 7.09 3.14
N ALA A 266 -0.32 7.65 3.50
CA ALA A 266 -1.58 6.96 3.72
C ALA A 266 -2.63 7.53 2.77
N THR A 267 -3.45 6.68 2.15
CA THR A 267 -4.59 7.11 1.32
C THR A 267 -5.78 6.18 1.53
N PHE A 268 -6.98 6.77 1.49
CA PHE A 268 -8.24 6.06 1.70
C PHE A 268 -9.18 6.31 0.52
N TYR A 269 -9.56 5.23 -0.15
CA TYR A 269 -10.49 5.26 -1.26
C TYR A 269 -11.91 4.96 -0.80
N LEU A 270 -12.87 5.68 -1.38
CA LEU A 270 -14.28 5.37 -1.30
C LEU A 270 -14.72 4.93 -2.69
N ASP A 271 -14.71 3.62 -2.91
CA ASP A 271 -15.18 3.03 -4.15
C ASP A 271 -16.70 3.24 -4.24
N ASP A 272 -17.23 3.42 -5.45
CA ASP A 272 -18.65 3.73 -5.67
C ASP A 272 -19.14 4.97 -4.90
N PHE A 273 -18.34 6.03 -4.87
CA PHE A 273 -18.69 7.25 -4.16
C PHE A 273 -18.08 8.51 -4.79
N PRO A 274 -18.88 9.52 -5.19
CA PRO A 274 -20.34 9.54 -5.23
C PRO A 274 -20.92 8.63 -6.32
N SER A 275 -22.10 8.10 -6.04
CA SER A 275 -22.85 7.16 -6.88
C SER A 275 -24.36 7.38 -6.75
N PRO A 276 -25.18 6.74 -7.60
CA PRO A 276 -26.61 6.55 -7.33
C PRO A 276 -26.82 5.80 -6.01
N VAL A 277 -28.04 5.77 -5.47
CA VAL A 277 -28.30 4.90 -4.31
C VAL A 277 -28.12 3.45 -4.77
N PRO A 278 -27.19 2.68 -4.19
CA PRO A 278 -27.00 1.29 -4.57
C PRO A 278 -28.26 0.48 -4.25
N ALA A 279 -28.61 -0.43 -5.15
CA ALA A 279 -29.60 -1.46 -4.85
C ALA A 279 -28.96 -2.46 -3.87
N GLY A 280 -29.74 -2.95 -2.91
CA GLY A 280 -29.22 -3.90 -1.93
C GLY A 280 -30.22 -4.25 -0.85
N ASP A 281 -29.84 -5.22 -0.02
CA ASP A 281 -30.63 -5.62 1.13
C ASP A 281 -30.45 -4.63 2.28
N ALA A 282 -31.49 -3.86 2.55
CA ALA A 282 -31.53 -2.90 3.65
C ALA A 282 -31.79 -3.55 5.03
N THR A 283 -31.83 -4.89 5.15
CA THR A 283 -32.19 -5.61 6.37
C THR A 283 -31.46 -5.09 7.60
N TYR A 284 -30.13 -4.95 7.54
CA TYR A 284 -29.32 -4.55 8.69
C TYR A 284 -29.41 -3.05 9.00
N ILE A 285 -29.53 -2.21 7.97
CA ILE A 285 -29.77 -0.77 8.13
C ILE A 285 -31.13 -0.53 8.81
N LYS A 286 -32.18 -1.24 8.37
CA LYS A 286 -33.52 -1.15 8.96
C LYS A 286 -33.52 -1.70 10.39
N ARG A 287 -32.85 -2.82 10.65
CA ARG A 287 -32.72 -3.42 11.99
C ARG A 287 -32.14 -2.43 12.99
N ASP A 288 -31.06 -1.74 12.63
CA ASP A 288 -30.27 -0.94 13.58
C ASP A 288 -30.67 0.53 13.65
N TYR A 289 -31.20 1.09 12.55
CA TYR A 289 -31.47 2.53 12.42
C TYR A 289 -32.90 2.87 12.00
N ASN A 290 -33.70 1.87 11.62
CA ASN A 290 -35.08 2.04 11.15
C ASN A 290 -35.21 3.11 10.04
N THR A 291 -34.30 3.09 9.07
CA THR A 291 -34.22 4.11 8.01
C THR A 291 -33.94 3.48 6.64
N SER A 292 -33.99 4.29 5.57
CA SER A 292 -33.69 3.86 4.20
C SER A 292 -32.18 3.83 3.94
N ILE A 293 -31.72 3.13 2.89
CA ILE A 293 -30.31 3.14 2.46
C ILE A 293 -29.86 4.59 2.17
N ALA A 294 -30.69 5.36 1.46
CA ALA A 294 -30.38 6.73 1.07
C ALA A 294 -30.20 7.66 2.29
N ASP A 295 -31.09 7.56 3.27
CA ASP A 295 -31.05 8.34 4.50
C ASP A 295 -29.91 7.91 5.42
N PHE A 296 -29.65 6.61 5.52
CA PHE A 296 -28.52 6.08 6.28
C PHE A 296 -27.19 6.65 5.77
N TYR A 297 -26.97 6.63 4.46
CA TYR A 297 -25.74 7.18 3.90
C TYR A 297 -25.59 8.68 4.13
N THR A 298 -26.67 9.43 3.99
CA THR A 298 -26.65 10.89 4.11
C THR A 298 -26.46 11.34 5.56
N ASN A 299 -27.10 10.65 6.50
CA ASN A 299 -27.24 11.11 7.88
C ASN A 299 -26.35 10.37 8.88
N ILE A 300 -25.77 9.21 8.50
CA ILE A 300 -24.99 8.36 9.41
C ILE A 300 -23.63 8.03 8.81
N TRP A 301 -23.57 7.28 7.71
CA TRP A 301 -22.30 6.78 7.15
C TRP A 301 -21.35 7.91 6.73
N TRP A 302 -21.81 8.87 5.91
CA TRP A 302 -20.97 9.96 5.46
C TRP A 302 -20.54 10.90 6.61
N PRO A 303 -21.44 11.34 7.51
CA PRO A 303 -21.04 12.09 8.71
C PRO A 303 -20.03 11.35 9.60
N ASP A 304 -20.12 10.02 9.71
CA ASP A 304 -19.15 9.24 10.49
C ASP A 304 -17.76 9.22 9.82
N LEU A 305 -17.69 9.07 8.50
CA LEU A 305 -16.42 9.19 7.77
C LEU A 305 -15.82 10.60 7.88
N LEU A 306 -16.64 11.65 7.81
CA LEU A 306 -16.18 13.03 8.03
C LEU A 306 -15.57 13.22 9.42
N LYS A 307 -16.11 12.59 10.47
CA LYS A 307 -15.51 12.62 11.82
C LYS A 307 -14.13 11.97 11.84
N LEU A 308 -13.92 10.89 11.08
CA LEU A 308 -12.60 10.25 10.97
C LEU A 308 -11.61 11.15 10.23
N SER A 309 -12.06 11.80 9.14
CA SER A 309 -11.28 12.80 8.43
C SER A 309 -10.86 13.96 9.33
N GLU A 310 -11.80 14.54 10.10
CA GLU A 310 -11.50 15.63 11.03
C GLU A 310 -10.53 15.19 12.13
N LYS A 311 -10.70 13.98 12.68
CA LYS A 311 -9.91 13.50 13.81
C LYS A 311 -8.49 13.09 13.42
N TYR A 312 -8.33 12.39 12.30
CA TYR A 312 -7.06 11.76 11.90
C TYR A 312 -6.44 12.39 10.65
N GLY A 313 -7.03 13.44 10.08
CA GLY A 313 -6.48 14.10 8.89
C GLY A 313 -6.72 13.35 7.57
N ILE A 314 -7.55 12.30 7.57
CA ILE A 314 -7.78 11.45 6.39
C ILE A 314 -8.30 12.27 5.22
N LYS A 315 -7.65 12.13 4.06
CA LYS A 315 -8.11 12.65 2.78
C LYS A 315 -8.70 11.53 1.94
N TYR A 316 -10.02 11.52 1.79
CA TYR A 316 -10.70 10.51 0.99
C TYR A 316 -10.60 10.79 -0.51
N THR A 317 -10.47 9.73 -1.30
CA THR A 317 -10.57 9.78 -2.77
C THR A 317 -11.78 8.99 -3.22
N GLY A 318 -12.79 9.69 -3.75
CA GLY A 318 -14.06 9.08 -4.14
C GLY A 318 -14.06 8.64 -5.61
N GLY A 319 -14.25 7.34 -5.84
CA GLY A 319 -14.42 6.73 -7.16
C GLY A 319 -15.81 6.97 -7.72
N VAL A 320 -15.94 7.91 -8.65
CA VAL A 320 -17.23 8.23 -9.28
C VAL A 320 -17.64 7.10 -10.23
N ILE A 321 -18.89 6.69 -10.09
CA ILE A 321 -19.61 5.82 -11.02
C ILE A 321 -20.90 6.53 -11.45
N GLU A 322 -21.21 6.55 -12.74
CA GLU A 322 -22.34 7.34 -13.25
C GLU A 322 -23.69 6.61 -13.09
N ASN A 323 -23.73 5.31 -13.37
CA ASN A 323 -24.92 4.48 -13.23
C ASN A 323 -24.58 3.01 -12.94
N TYR A 324 -25.58 2.14 -12.89
CA TYR A 324 -25.43 0.69 -12.69
C TYR A 324 -26.09 -0.12 -13.82
N GLU A 325 -26.29 0.48 -15.00
CA GLU A 325 -26.86 -0.21 -16.16
C GLU A 325 -25.83 -1.22 -16.72
N ASP A 326 -26.25 -2.38 -17.21
CA ASP A 326 -25.32 -3.39 -17.72
C ASP A 326 -25.05 -3.28 -19.24
N ASP A 327 -25.39 -2.14 -19.86
CA ASP A 327 -25.13 -1.90 -21.29
C ASP A 327 -23.64 -1.68 -21.56
N THR A 328 -23.02 -2.66 -22.21
CA THR A 328 -21.62 -2.64 -22.65
C THR A 328 -21.46 -2.56 -24.17
N SER A 329 -22.53 -2.18 -24.88
CA SER A 329 -22.56 -2.06 -26.34
C SER A 329 -21.75 -0.87 -26.87
N GLY A 330 -21.54 0.14 -26.02
CA GLY A 330 -20.95 1.45 -26.34
C GLY A 330 -21.99 2.55 -26.54
N HIS A 331 -23.29 2.25 -26.43
CA HIS A 331 -24.31 3.25 -26.21
C HIS A 331 -24.21 3.74 -24.75
N VAL A 332 -24.16 5.05 -24.56
CA VAL A 332 -24.00 5.67 -23.25
C VAL A 332 -25.15 6.64 -22.99
N THR A 333 -25.63 6.66 -21.75
CA THR A 333 -26.79 7.41 -21.29
C THR A 333 -26.40 8.22 -20.08
N ALA A 334 -26.50 9.55 -20.20
CA ALA A 334 -26.21 10.44 -19.10
C ALA A 334 -27.17 10.23 -17.92
N GLN A 335 -26.63 10.11 -16.72
CA GLN A 335 -27.43 10.07 -15.49
C GLN A 335 -28.18 11.40 -15.31
N LYS A 336 -29.49 11.31 -15.06
CA LYS A 336 -30.37 12.48 -14.90
C LYS A 336 -30.50 12.91 -13.44
N ASP A 337 -30.52 11.95 -12.52
CA ASP A 337 -30.56 12.27 -11.09
C ASP A 337 -29.15 12.56 -10.56
N ILE A 338 -28.83 13.85 -10.49
CA ILE A 338 -27.49 14.35 -10.17
C ILE A 338 -27.41 15.02 -8.80
N GLU A 339 -28.51 15.13 -8.06
CA GLU A 339 -28.52 15.91 -6.82
C GLU A 339 -27.71 15.21 -5.72
N ARG A 340 -27.81 13.88 -5.64
CA ARG A 340 -26.99 13.06 -4.73
C ARG A 340 -25.49 13.19 -5.04
N PHE A 341 -25.13 13.14 -6.33
CA PHE A 341 -23.76 13.36 -6.77
C PHE A 341 -23.25 14.71 -6.30
N LYS A 342 -23.98 15.79 -6.61
CA LYS A 342 -23.59 17.15 -6.22
C LYS A 342 -23.44 17.28 -4.71
N TYR A 343 -24.32 16.70 -3.91
CA TYR A 343 -24.22 16.76 -2.45
C TYR A 343 -22.93 16.10 -1.95
N PHE A 344 -22.74 14.81 -2.21
CA PHE A 344 -21.59 14.07 -1.69
C PHE A 344 -20.28 14.52 -2.31
N GLY A 345 -20.24 14.76 -3.63
CA GLY A 345 -19.04 15.22 -4.30
C GLY A 345 -18.61 16.61 -3.84
N LYS A 346 -19.54 17.55 -3.60
CA LYS A 346 -19.18 18.85 -3.03
C LYS A 346 -18.68 18.72 -1.60
N SER A 347 -19.35 17.91 -0.78
CA SER A 347 -18.95 17.71 0.61
C SER A 347 -17.58 17.05 0.71
N LEU A 348 -17.31 16.02 -0.10
CA LEU A 348 -16.00 15.38 -0.20
C LEU A 348 -14.90 16.39 -0.55
N LEU A 349 -15.12 17.21 -1.57
CA LEU A 349 -14.16 18.25 -1.99
C LEU A 349 -14.02 19.38 -0.96
N ALA A 350 -15.09 19.75 -0.25
CA ALA A 350 -15.06 20.77 0.80
C ALA A 350 -14.26 20.31 2.03
N ASN A 351 -14.20 19.00 2.27
CA ASN A 351 -13.45 18.37 3.36
C ASN A 351 -12.08 17.84 2.91
N GLY A 352 -11.48 18.43 1.87
CA GLY A 352 -10.10 18.16 1.46
C GLY A 352 -9.90 16.86 0.67
N GLY A 353 -10.97 16.16 0.30
CA GLY A 353 -10.92 14.97 -0.54
C GLY A 353 -10.75 15.25 -2.03
N GLU A 354 -10.69 14.18 -2.81
CA GLU A 354 -10.51 14.17 -4.26
C GLU A 354 -11.57 13.28 -4.95
N LEU A 355 -11.83 13.51 -6.24
CA LEU A 355 -12.66 12.62 -7.07
C LEU A 355 -11.79 11.85 -8.07
N SER A 356 -12.08 10.57 -8.25
CA SER A 356 -11.48 9.67 -9.24
C SER A 356 -12.55 9.00 -10.11
N TYR A 357 -12.14 8.08 -10.98
CA TYR A 357 -13.03 7.34 -11.89
C TYR A 357 -13.11 5.88 -11.48
N HIS A 358 -14.32 5.32 -11.36
CA HIS A 358 -14.54 3.92 -10.99
C HIS A 358 -15.38 3.14 -12.02
N GLY A 359 -15.14 3.41 -13.31
CA GLY A 359 -15.94 2.88 -14.39
C GLY A 359 -17.29 3.60 -14.56
N TYR A 360 -17.86 3.50 -15.76
CA TYR A 360 -19.10 4.19 -16.11
C TYR A 360 -20.31 3.56 -15.42
N ASN A 361 -20.36 2.22 -15.43
CA ASN A 361 -21.50 1.42 -15.02
C ASN A 361 -21.14 0.15 -14.22
N HIS A 362 -20.03 0.21 -13.49
CA HIS A 362 -19.45 -0.90 -12.72
C HIS A 362 -19.06 -2.15 -13.53
N GLN A 363 -19.02 -2.07 -14.86
CA GLN A 363 -18.53 -3.17 -15.70
C GLN A 363 -17.02 -3.02 -15.90
N PRO A 364 -16.19 -4.04 -15.55
CA PRO A 364 -14.77 -3.97 -15.78
C PRO A 364 -14.43 -3.78 -17.26
N LEU A 365 -13.34 -3.05 -17.55
CA LEU A 365 -12.88 -2.86 -18.93
C LEU A 365 -12.19 -4.13 -19.44
N SER A 366 -13.02 -5.09 -19.85
CA SER A 366 -12.58 -6.36 -20.42
C SER A 366 -13.22 -6.61 -21.80
N PRO A 367 -12.49 -7.24 -22.73
CA PRO A 367 -12.96 -7.49 -24.08
C PRO A 367 -14.05 -8.58 -24.11
N LYS A 368 -14.79 -8.61 -25.22
CA LYS A 368 -16.00 -9.43 -25.39
C LYS A 368 -15.79 -10.93 -25.12
N ASP A 369 -14.60 -11.43 -25.38
CA ASP A 369 -14.17 -12.82 -25.24
C ASP A 369 -13.70 -13.20 -23.83
N THR A 370 -13.71 -12.27 -22.88
CA THR A 370 -13.43 -12.60 -21.47
C THR A 370 -14.57 -13.44 -20.90
N ASP A 371 -14.24 -14.66 -20.47
CA ASP A 371 -15.14 -15.52 -19.71
C ASP A 371 -14.85 -15.39 -18.22
N TYR A 372 -15.74 -14.70 -17.49
CA TYR A 372 -15.61 -14.54 -16.04
C TYR A 372 -15.96 -15.82 -15.27
N GLY A 373 -16.66 -16.78 -15.89
CA GLY A 373 -17.20 -17.96 -15.23
C GLY A 373 -17.97 -17.62 -13.95
N ASP A 374 -17.81 -18.48 -12.94
CA ASP A 374 -18.49 -18.34 -11.65
C ASP A 374 -17.90 -17.23 -10.75
N GLU A 375 -16.76 -16.62 -11.13
CA GLU A 375 -16.15 -15.56 -10.33
C GLU A 375 -16.97 -14.28 -10.37
N PHE A 376 -17.42 -13.89 -11.57
CA PHE A 376 -18.27 -12.70 -11.78
C PHE A 376 -19.44 -13.04 -12.72
N PRO A 377 -20.43 -13.82 -12.25
CA PRO A 377 -21.48 -14.38 -13.10
C PRO A 377 -22.45 -13.35 -13.67
N THR A 378 -22.52 -12.15 -13.06
CA THR A 378 -23.39 -11.06 -13.49
C THR A 378 -22.69 -10.06 -14.41
N TYR A 379 -21.37 -10.10 -14.52
CA TYR A 379 -20.61 -9.10 -15.26
C TYR A 379 -20.72 -9.31 -16.77
N LYS A 380 -20.79 -8.18 -17.47
CA LYS A 380 -20.83 -8.09 -18.93
C LYS A 380 -19.47 -7.61 -19.43
N THR A 381 -19.16 -7.99 -20.66
CA THR A 381 -17.92 -7.60 -21.34
C THR A 381 -18.20 -6.55 -22.39
N TRP A 382 -17.21 -5.67 -22.64
CA TRP A 382 -17.37 -4.59 -23.61
C TRP A 382 -17.28 -5.12 -25.03
N LYS A 383 -18.20 -4.66 -25.89
CA LYS A 383 -18.31 -5.09 -27.29
C LYS A 383 -16.97 -4.99 -28.04
N ASN A 384 -16.20 -3.93 -27.78
CA ASN A 384 -14.87 -3.66 -28.30
C ASN A 384 -14.25 -2.44 -27.60
N LYS A 385 -13.00 -2.09 -27.94
CA LYS A 385 -12.29 -0.90 -27.42
C LYS A 385 -13.02 0.43 -27.63
N LYS A 386 -13.82 0.59 -28.71
CA LYS A 386 -14.60 1.82 -28.92
C LYS A 386 -15.75 1.95 -27.91
N ALA A 387 -16.33 0.83 -27.50
CA ALA A 387 -17.35 0.82 -26.45
C ALA A 387 -16.75 1.20 -25.08
N MET A 388 -15.58 0.64 -24.75
CA MET A 388 -14.81 1.05 -23.57
C MET A 388 -14.45 2.54 -23.61
N GLU A 389 -13.99 3.05 -24.76
CA GLU A 389 -13.67 4.46 -24.93
C GLU A 389 -14.93 5.34 -24.74
N ALA A 390 -16.07 4.95 -25.31
CA ALA A 390 -17.31 5.70 -25.15
C ALA A 390 -17.74 5.82 -23.68
N SER A 391 -17.63 4.73 -22.92
CA SER A 391 -18.03 4.71 -21.51
C SER A 391 -17.13 5.58 -20.62
N ILE A 392 -15.82 5.48 -20.77
CA ILE A 392 -14.89 6.33 -20.02
C ILE A 392 -15.01 7.80 -20.41
N ARG A 393 -15.21 8.09 -21.71
CA ARG A 393 -15.43 9.46 -22.18
C ARG A 393 -16.69 10.07 -21.56
N GLU A 394 -17.76 9.29 -21.45
CA GLU A 394 -19.00 9.74 -20.82
C GLU A 394 -18.80 10.00 -19.32
N LEU A 395 -18.21 9.05 -18.60
CA LEU A 395 -17.91 9.22 -17.18
C LEU A 395 -17.07 10.48 -16.92
N MET A 396 -16.03 10.73 -17.73
CA MET A 396 -15.21 11.93 -17.60
C MET A 396 -16.00 13.22 -17.90
N ARG A 397 -16.85 13.20 -18.93
CA ARG A 397 -17.75 14.32 -19.26
C ARG A 397 -18.70 14.61 -18.12
N PHE A 398 -19.37 13.59 -17.59
CA PHE A 398 -20.31 13.67 -16.47
C PHE A 398 -19.64 14.26 -15.24
N THR A 399 -18.55 13.65 -14.78
CA THR A 399 -17.83 14.10 -13.58
C THR A 399 -17.30 15.53 -13.74
N LYS A 400 -16.76 15.89 -14.90
CA LYS A 400 -16.28 17.26 -15.19
C LYS A 400 -17.42 18.27 -15.22
N SER A 401 -18.61 17.89 -15.69
CA SER A 401 -19.77 18.77 -15.73
C SER A 401 -20.30 19.13 -14.33
N LEU A 402 -20.25 18.17 -13.40
CA LEU A 402 -20.67 18.38 -12.01
C LEU A 402 -19.56 19.04 -11.16
N PHE A 403 -18.31 18.67 -11.42
CA PHE A 403 -17.15 19.09 -10.63
C PHE A 403 -16.03 19.59 -11.56
N PRO A 404 -16.14 20.82 -12.10
CA PRO A 404 -15.18 21.35 -13.06
C PRO A 404 -13.82 21.70 -12.44
N LYS A 405 -13.71 21.67 -11.11
CA LYS A 405 -12.50 21.96 -10.35
C LYS A 405 -11.98 20.71 -9.62
N GLY A 406 -10.69 20.72 -9.33
CA GLY A 406 -9.98 19.64 -8.64
C GLY A 406 -9.42 18.58 -9.58
N GLU A 407 -8.32 17.96 -9.14
CA GLU A 407 -7.65 16.88 -9.85
C GLU A 407 -8.57 15.65 -9.97
N LYS A 408 -8.44 14.93 -11.09
CA LYS A 408 -9.18 13.68 -11.44
C LYS A 408 -8.31 12.87 -12.37
N SER A 409 -7.35 12.16 -11.81
CA SER A 409 -6.30 11.47 -12.57
C SER A 409 -6.16 10.01 -12.18
N ILE A 410 -6.99 9.51 -11.27
CA ILE A 410 -6.97 8.12 -10.81
C ILE A 410 -8.09 7.35 -11.48
N TYR A 411 -7.77 6.16 -11.99
CA TYR A 411 -8.74 5.15 -12.37
C TYR A 411 -8.72 3.98 -11.40
N ILE A 412 -9.88 3.62 -10.86
CA ILE A 412 -10.09 2.49 -9.98
C ILE A 412 -10.86 1.45 -10.81
N PRO A 413 -10.27 0.29 -11.15
CA PRO A 413 -10.99 -0.70 -11.93
C PRO A 413 -12.15 -1.31 -11.12
N PRO A 414 -13.37 -1.42 -11.67
CA PRO A 414 -14.47 -2.12 -11.01
C PRO A 414 -14.05 -3.53 -10.59
N SER A 415 -14.30 -3.89 -9.32
CA SER A 415 -13.87 -5.16 -8.71
C SER A 415 -12.39 -5.49 -8.87
N ASN A 416 -11.54 -4.46 -9.04
CA ASN A 416 -10.11 -4.61 -9.27
C ASN A 416 -9.76 -5.38 -10.55
N VAL A 417 -10.68 -5.45 -11.52
CA VAL A 417 -10.49 -6.15 -12.80
C VAL A 417 -10.18 -5.13 -13.90
N LEU A 418 -9.05 -5.34 -14.59
CA LEU A 418 -8.65 -4.54 -15.74
C LEU A 418 -7.92 -5.43 -16.74
N SER A 419 -8.44 -5.53 -17.97
CA SER A 419 -7.73 -6.25 -19.03
C SER A 419 -6.62 -5.39 -19.63
N LYS A 420 -5.71 -6.04 -20.37
CA LYS A 420 -4.68 -5.34 -21.14
C LYS A 420 -5.28 -4.34 -22.13
N GLU A 421 -6.32 -4.74 -22.84
CA GLU A 421 -7.05 -3.89 -23.79
C GLU A 421 -7.71 -2.69 -23.10
N GLY A 422 -8.30 -2.91 -21.92
CA GLY A 422 -8.86 -1.84 -21.09
C GLY A 422 -7.79 -0.83 -20.69
N ARG A 423 -6.64 -1.31 -20.22
CA ARG A 423 -5.48 -0.45 -19.90
C ARG A 423 -4.99 0.34 -21.10
N GLU A 424 -4.88 -0.30 -22.27
CA GLU A 424 -4.49 0.37 -23.52
C GLU A 424 -5.46 1.51 -23.87
N VAL A 425 -6.78 1.28 -23.73
CA VAL A 425 -7.78 2.34 -23.92
C VAL A 425 -7.57 3.51 -22.96
N LEU A 426 -7.39 3.23 -21.66
CA LEU A 426 -7.12 4.26 -20.65
C LEU A 426 -5.89 5.10 -21.05
N ARG A 427 -4.79 4.42 -21.39
CA ARG A 427 -3.51 5.07 -21.67
C ARG A 427 -3.49 5.89 -22.95
N GLU A 428 -4.11 5.39 -24.01
CA GLU A 428 -4.07 6.04 -25.34
C GLU A 428 -5.09 7.16 -25.48
N LYS A 429 -6.27 7.00 -24.86
CA LYS A 429 -7.42 7.89 -25.10
C LYS A 429 -7.64 8.91 -23.99
N PHE A 430 -7.13 8.65 -22.79
CA PHE A 430 -7.39 9.47 -21.60
C PHE A 430 -6.10 9.80 -20.85
N PRO A 431 -5.19 10.58 -21.47
CA PRO A 431 -3.90 10.94 -20.87
C PRO A 431 -4.02 11.73 -19.56
N GLU A 432 -5.20 12.24 -19.21
CA GLU A 432 -5.51 12.83 -17.91
C GLU A 432 -5.48 11.81 -16.77
N ILE A 433 -5.75 10.53 -17.06
CA ILE A 433 -5.56 9.43 -16.11
C ILE A 433 -4.07 9.14 -16.01
N LYS A 434 -3.50 9.39 -14.83
CA LYS A 434 -2.07 9.24 -14.51
C LYS A 434 -1.75 7.99 -13.72
N SER A 435 -2.73 7.46 -12.99
CA SER A 435 -2.53 6.34 -12.08
C SER A 435 -3.72 5.39 -12.10
N ILE A 436 -3.44 4.11 -11.87
CA ILE A 436 -4.45 3.09 -11.64
C ILE A 436 -4.33 2.64 -10.18
N ALA A 437 -5.44 2.69 -9.45
CA ALA A 437 -5.54 2.17 -8.10
C ALA A 437 -6.35 0.87 -8.09
N SER A 438 -5.66 -0.27 -8.05
CA SER A 438 -6.22 -1.63 -8.08
C SER A 438 -5.74 -2.41 -6.84
N ASN A 439 -5.66 -3.74 -6.90
CA ASN A 439 -5.37 -4.57 -5.74
C ASN A 439 -3.86 -4.82 -5.55
N TYR A 440 -3.41 -4.95 -4.30
CA TYR A 440 -2.06 -5.41 -4.00
C TYR A 440 -1.90 -6.92 -4.17
N PHE A 441 -2.94 -7.72 -3.94
CA PHE A 441 -2.85 -9.17 -4.02
C PHE A 441 -3.32 -9.72 -5.38
N PRO A 442 -2.66 -10.76 -5.92
CA PRO A 442 -3.11 -11.43 -7.14
C PRO A 442 -4.42 -12.19 -6.94
N GLY A 443 -5.16 -12.37 -8.04
CA GLY A 443 -6.42 -13.10 -8.10
C GLY A 443 -6.79 -13.43 -9.55
N LYS A 444 -7.78 -14.30 -9.77
CA LYS A 444 -8.07 -14.91 -11.09
C LYS A 444 -8.27 -13.90 -12.23
N PHE A 445 -8.90 -12.76 -11.96
CA PHE A 445 -9.05 -11.63 -12.91
C PHE A 445 -8.49 -10.33 -12.36
N THR A 446 -7.93 -10.36 -11.16
CA THR A 446 -7.49 -9.18 -10.45
C THR A 446 -6.30 -8.57 -11.16
N TYR A 447 -6.42 -7.29 -11.49
CA TYR A 447 -5.30 -6.48 -11.91
C TYR A 447 -4.44 -6.14 -10.68
N SER A 448 -3.57 -7.07 -10.30
CA SER A 448 -2.67 -6.88 -9.16
C SER A 448 -1.48 -6.01 -9.54
N GLN A 449 -1.08 -5.13 -8.63
CA GLN A 449 -0.04 -4.13 -8.88
C GLN A 449 1.13 -4.27 -7.89
N GLU A 450 2.25 -3.67 -8.25
CA GLU A 450 3.35 -3.30 -7.35
C GLU A 450 3.45 -1.76 -7.36
N PHE A 451 4.18 -1.14 -6.43
CA PHE A 451 4.35 0.32 -6.40
C PHE A 451 5.39 0.78 -7.43
N GLU A 452 4.97 1.21 -8.62
CA GLU A 452 5.92 1.58 -9.68
C GLU A 452 5.41 2.60 -10.70
N VAL A 453 6.36 3.16 -11.47
CA VAL A 453 6.09 3.79 -12.76
C VAL A 453 6.27 2.72 -13.83
N ALA A 454 5.15 2.29 -14.41
CA ALA A 454 5.10 1.23 -15.42
C ALA A 454 5.72 1.66 -16.76
N ASP A 455 5.94 0.68 -17.65
CA ASP A 455 6.60 0.90 -18.94
C ASP A 455 5.86 1.86 -19.87
N ASP A 456 4.53 1.99 -19.72
CA ASP A 456 3.72 2.95 -20.46
C ASP A 456 3.63 4.33 -19.79
N GLY A 457 4.24 4.50 -18.61
CA GLY A 457 4.26 5.74 -17.83
C GLY A 457 3.06 5.93 -16.90
N LEU A 458 2.13 4.98 -16.83
CA LEU A 458 1.12 4.98 -15.77
C LEU A 458 1.77 4.63 -14.42
N ILE A 459 1.24 5.25 -13.38
CA ILE A 459 1.65 4.96 -12.00
C ILE A 459 0.77 3.81 -11.48
N GLU A 460 1.41 2.77 -10.99
CA GLU A 460 0.76 1.64 -10.34
C GLU A 460 0.61 1.94 -8.84
N GLN A 461 -0.63 1.92 -8.35
CA GLN A 461 -0.97 2.27 -6.97
C GLN A 461 -1.81 1.16 -6.32
N PRO A 462 -1.20 0.03 -5.93
CA PRO A 462 -1.92 -1.05 -5.28
C PRO A 462 -2.59 -0.61 -3.99
N ARG A 463 -3.80 -1.12 -3.75
CA ARG A 463 -4.56 -1.00 -2.50
C ARG A 463 -4.32 -2.26 -1.65
N ILE A 464 -3.82 -2.05 -0.43
CA ILE A 464 -3.27 -3.11 0.43
C ILE A 464 -4.35 -3.79 1.26
N VAL A 465 -5.29 -3.03 1.80
CA VAL A 465 -6.38 -3.52 2.67
C VAL A 465 -7.71 -2.90 2.31
N SER A 466 -8.81 -3.53 2.72
CA SER A 466 -10.16 -3.07 2.44
C SER A 466 -11.11 -3.26 3.62
N GLY A 467 -12.27 -2.59 3.53
CA GLY A 467 -13.36 -2.76 4.49
C GLY A 467 -13.12 -2.08 5.84
N ALA A 468 -14.13 -2.14 6.70
CA ALA A 468 -14.15 -1.46 7.99
C ALA A 468 -13.67 -2.33 9.18
N SER A 469 -13.34 -3.60 8.95
CA SER A 469 -12.88 -4.52 10.00
C SER A 469 -11.80 -5.44 9.43
N TRP A 470 -10.57 -5.26 9.90
CA TRP A 470 -9.41 -6.02 9.40
C TRP A 470 -9.19 -7.30 10.20
N ASP A 471 -9.00 -8.40 9.47
CA ASP A 471 -8.56 -9.68 10.02
C ASP A 471 -7.05 -9.69 10.34
N ASN A 472 -6.54 -10.84 10.81
CA ASN A 472 -5.14 -10.96 11.18
C ASN A 472 -4.21 -10.81 9.97
N TYR A 473 -4.57 -11.42 8.83
CA TYR A 473 -3.83 -11.28 7.58
C TYR A 473 -3.70 -9.83 7.13
N SER A 474 -4.79 -9.07 7.16
CA SER A 474 -4.81 -7.63 6.82
C SER A 474 -3.92 -6.82 7.77
N LYS A 475 -3.98 -7.10 9.08
CA LYS A 475 -3.13 -6.43 10.09
C LYS A 475 -1.65 -6.75 9.91
N LEU A 476 -1.32 -8.01 9.63
CA LEU A 476 0.05 -8.42 9.33
C LEU A 476 0.56 -7.73 8.06
N THR A 477 -0.28 -7.63 7.03
CA THR A 477 0.05 -6.95 5.78
C THR A 477 0.30 -5.46 6.00
N VAL A 478 -0.57 -4.76 6.76
CA VAL A 478 -0.34 -3.34 7.09
C VAL A 478 0.95 -3.18 7.88
N PHE A 479 1.20 -4.02 8.88
CA PHE A 479 2.47 -4.00 9.62
C PHE A 479 3.69 -4.21 8.70
N SER A 480 3.60 -5.14 7.75
CA SER A 480 4.64 -5.41 6.76
C SER A 480 4.88 -4.21 5.85
N GLU A 481 3.83 -3.62 5.28
CA GLU A 481 3.95 -2.50 4.34
C GLU A 481 4.40 -1.19 5.01
N LEU A 482 4.08 -1.00 6.30
CA LEU A 482 4.68 0.06 7.11
C LEU A 482 6.20 -0.08 7.26
N ASN A 483 6.74 -1.30 7.24
CA ASN A 483 8.19 -1.54 7.36
C ASN A 483 8.91 -1.73 6.01
N MET A 484 8.16 -1.93 4.92
CA MET A 484 8.68 -2.04 3.56
C MET A 484 8.65 -0.69 2.82
N HIS A 485 7.46 -0.17 2.56
CA HIS A 485 7.24 1.02 1.75
C HIS A 485 6.89 2.26 2.59
N TYR A 486 6.69 2.07 3.90
CA TYR A 486 6.16 3.08 4.81
C TYR A 486 4.85 3.67 4.27
N VAL A 487 3.91 2.78 3.91
CA VAL A 487 2.70 3.13 3.16
C VAL A 487 1.45 2.43 3.71
N LEU A 488 0.31 3.11 3.63
CA LEU A 488 -1.02 2.52 3.77
C LEU A 488 -1.89 2.93 2.57
N THR A 489 -2.48 1.95 1.89
CA THR A 489 -3.50 2.19 0.86
C THR A 489 -4.72 1.34 1.22
N HIS A 490 -5.86 2.00 1.42
CA HIS A 490 -7.11 1.36 1.87
C HIS A 490 -8.26 1.71 0.94
N PHE A 491 -9.28 0.84 0.85
CA PHE A 491 -10.56 1.17 0.24
C PHE A 491 -11.77 0.66 1.03
N LEU A 492 -12.85 1.42 0.98
CA LEU A 492 -14.14 1.12 1.59
C LEU A 492 -15.23 1.27 0.52
N HIS A 493 -16.29 0.47 0.62
CA HIS A 493 -17.49 0.70 -0.19
C HIS A 493 -18.67 1.11 0.69
N PRO A 494 -19.57 1.99 0.20
CA PRO A 494 -20.82 2.28 0.86
C PRO A 494 -21.67 1.02 1.10
N ASP A 495 -21.66 0.04 0.18
CA ASP A 495 -22.48 -1.17 0.24
C ASP A 495 -21.96 -2.27 1.18
N ASP A 496 -20.78 -2.11 1.77
CA ASP A 496 -20.24 -3.04 2.78
C ASP A 496 -21.22 -3.25 3.96
N VAL A 497 -22.08 -2.26 4.26
CA VAL A 497 -23.11 -2.36 5.31
C VAL A 497 -24.36 -3.16 4.90
N MET A 498 -24.41 -3.62 3.66
CA MET A 498 -25.49 -4.45 3.10
C MET A 498 -25.02 -5.87 2.75
N ASP A 499 -23.71 -6.09 2.61
CA ASP A 499 -23.10 -7.38 2.30
C ASP A 499 -22.71 -8.16 3.58
N GLU A 500 -23.30 -9.35 3.78
CA GLU A 500 -23.02 -10.18 4.96
C GLU A 500 -21.56 -10.61 5.04
N ASP A 501 -20.91 -10.90 3.91
CA ASP A 501 -19.51 -11.34 3.85
C ASP A 501 -18.56 -10.19 4.21
N ARG A 502 -19.02 -8.94 4.05
CA ARG A 502 -18.30 -7.73 4.44
C ARG A 502 -18.70 -7.20 5.82
N GLY A 503 -19.51 -7.96 6.55
CA GLY A 503 -19.82 -7.70 7.95
C GLY A 503 -21.12 -6.93 8.19
N ALA A 504 -22.01 -6.78 7.20
CA ALA A 504 -23.30 -6.12 7.37
C ALA A 504 -24.10 -6.66 8.57
N LYS A 505 -24.06 -7.98 8.79
CA LYS A 505 -24.72 -8.64 9.94
C LYS A 505 -24.28 -8.09 11.29
N GLN A 506 -23.04 -7.63 11.39
CA GLN A 506 -22.46 -7.05 12.60
C GLN A 506 -22.98 -5.63 12.90
N GLY A 507 -23.51 -4.95 11.89
CA GLY A 507 -24.05 -3.58 11.97
C GLY A 507 -22.98 -2.49 11.89
N TRP A 508 -23.35 -1.35 11.30
CA TRP A 508 -22.42 -0.23 11.06
C TRP A 508 -21.75 0.30 12.33
N LYS A 509 -22.46 0.34 13.46
CA LYS A 509 -21.86 0.80 14.74
C LYS A 509 -20.62 -0.01 15.13
N LYS A 510 -20.61 -1.32 14.90
CA LYS A 510 -19.44 -2.16 15.17
C LYS A 510 -18.36 -1.90 14.11
N LEU A 511 -18.72 -1.96 12.83
CA LEU A 511 -17.79 -1.71 11.72
C LEU A 511 -17.08 -0.36 11.85
N TYR A 512 -17.81 0.72 12.11
CA TYR A 512 -17.26 2.05 12.35
C TYR A 512 -16.30 2.08 13.55
N LYS A 513 -16.66 1.40 14.65
CA LYS A 513 -15.79 1.32 15.83
C LYS A 513 -14.50 0.56 15.51
N ASP A 514 -14.58 -0.56 14.80
CA ASP A 514 -13.41 -1.34 14.42
C ASP A 514 -12.52 -0.51 13.50
N PHE A 515 -13.07 0.10 12.47
CA PHE A 515 -12.33 0.96 11.56
C PHE A 515 -11.65 2.14 12.28
N THR A 516 -12.36 2.77 13.24
CA THR A 516 -11.79 3.82 14.10
C THR A 516 -10.59 3.31 14.89
N ASN A 517 -10.63 2.07 15.39
CA ASN A 517 -9.53 1.47 16.13
C ASN A 517 -8.35 1.13 15.22
N GLU A 518 -8.61 0.65 14.00
CA GLU A 518 -7.57 0.33 13.03
C GLU A 518 -6.83 1.59 12.54
N ILE A 519 -7.57 2.67 12.26
CA ILE A 519 -6.96 3.98 11.96
C ILE A 519 -6.13 4.48 13.15
N ALA A 520 -6.68 4.42 14.37
CA ALA A 520 -5.95 4.83 15.58
C ALA A 520 -4.67 4.01 15.80
N TRP A 521 -4.71 2.73 15.42
CA TRP A 521 -3.57 1.83 15.51
C TRP A 521 -2.46 2.23 14.53
N VAL A 522 -2.79 2.55 13.28
CA VAL A 522 -1.81 3.06 12.30
C VAL A 522 -1.26 4.42 12.71
N ASP A 523 -2.14 5.36 13.08
CA ASP A 523 -1.76 6.71 13.54
C ASP A 523 -0.75 6.64 14.71
N LYS A 524 -0.97 5.74 15.67
CA LYS A 524 -0.04 5.51 16.78
C LYS A 524 1.30 4.91 16.33
N MET A 525 1.30 4.02 15.35
CA MET A 525 2.52 3.35 14.87
C MET A 525 3.39 4.23 14.00
N ALA A 526 2.75 5.03 13.15
CA ALA A 526 3.41 5.83 12.12
C ALA A 526 2.88 7.26 12.16
N PRO A 527 3.09 8.02 13.25
CA PRO A 527 2.52 9.37 13.44
C PRO A 527 3.04 10.40 12.44
N ASN A 528 4.12 10.08 11.73
CA ASN A 528 4.73 10.89 10.67
C ASN A 528 4.39 10.39 9.26
N ILE A 529 3.49 9.41 9.12
CA ILE A 529 2.91 9.05 7.83
C ILE A 529 2.08 10.23 7.30
N ARG A 530 2.17 10.50 6.00
CA ARG A 530 1.45 11.63 5.40
C ARG A 530 0.06 11.21 4.92
N ASP A 531 -0.98 11.95 5.29
CA ASP A 531 -2.30 11.78 4.69
C ASP A 531 -2.37 12.43 3.30
N LEU A 532 -2.53 11.58 2.29
CA LEU A 532 -2.51 11.93 0.88
C LEU A 532 -3.85 11.60 0.23
N THR A 533 -4.27 12.45 -0.69
CA THR A 533 -5.26 12.07 -1.72
C THR A 533 -4.67 11.01 -2.66
N GLY A 534 -5.51 10.37 -3.48
CA GLY A 534 -5.09 9.37 -4.44
C GLY A 534 -4.04 9.89 -5.40
N SER A 535 -4.21 11.13 -5.89
CA SER A 535 -3.23 11.79 -6.77
C SER A 535 -1.94 12.17 -6.07
N GLU A 536 -2.00 12.67 -4.84
CA GLU A 536 -0.80 12.95 -4.04
C GLU A 536 -0.01 11.66 -3.75
N MET A 537 -0.70 10.55 -3.48
CA MET A 537 -0.09 9.22 -3.33
C MET A 537 0.55 8.75 -4.64
N ALA A 538 -0.13 8.88 -5.78
CA ALA A 538 0.46 8.56 -7.08
C ALA A 538 1.73 9.40 -7.35
N GLY A 539 1.71 10.69 -7.04
CA GLY A 539 2.89 11.56 -7.13
C GLY A 539 4.04 11.14 -6.19
N ALA A 540 3.72 10.62 -5.00
CA ALA A 540 4.70 10.07 -4.08
C ALA A 540 5.30 8.75 -4.59
N ILE A 541 4.47 7.84 -5.12
CA ILE A 541 4.90 6.61 -5.78
C ILE A 541 5.80 6.92 -6.97
N GLN A 542 5.47 7.94 -7.77
CA GLN A 542 6.29 8.33 -8.91
C GLN A 542 7.71 8.73 -8.49
N ARG A 543 7.85 9.52 -7.41
CA ARG A 543 9.16 9.92 -6.85
C ARG A 543 9.91 8.71 -6.28
N TYR A 544 9.23 7.88 -5.49
CA TYR A 544 9.78 6.64 -4.95
C TYR A 544 10.27 5.68 -6.04
N GLY A 545 9.43 5.48 -7.06
CA GLY A 545 9.62 4.49 -8.10
C GLY A 545 10.83 4.76 -8.98
N ILE A 546 11.24 6.02 -9.11
CA ILE A 546 12.40 6.41 -9.93
C ILE A 546 13.65 6.76 -9.12
N LEU A 547 13.54 6.85 -7.79
CA LEU A 547 14.69 7.20 -6.95
C LEU A 547 15.71 6.06 -6.94
N SER A 548 16.99 6.38 -7.08
CA SER A 548 18.07 5.46 -6.74
C SER A 548 18.82 5.97 -5.52
N VAL A 549 19.19 5.07 -4.60
CA VAL A 549 19.93 5.44 -3.39
C VAL A 549 21.31 4.81 -3.45
N GLN A 550 22.35 5.64 -3.44
CA GLN A 550 23.73 5.20 -3.27
C GLN A 550 24.21 5.59 -1.89
N GLN A 551 24.82 4.64 -1.18
CA GLN A 551 25.30 4.83 0.18
C GLN A 551 26.83 4.63 0.22
N GLN A 552 27.52 5.58 0.85
CA GLN A 552 28.95 5.53 1.05
C GLN A 552 29.30 5.88 2.51
N LYS A 553 30.18 5.08 3.13
CA LYS A 553 30.76 5.41 4.42
C LYS A 553 31.89 6.44 4.24
N THR A 554 31.91 7.46 5.09
CA THR A 554 32.96 8.47 5.14
C THR A 554 33.71 8.36 6.48
N ASP A 555 34.80 9.11 6.64
CA ASP A 555 35.55 9.17 7.90
C ASP A 555 34.69 9.74 9.05
N SER A 556 33.74 10.62 8.73
CA SER A 556 32.86 11.29 9.69
C SER A 556 31.48 10.64 9.86
N GLY A 557 31.10 9.71 8.98
CA GLY A 557 29.81 9.02 9.08
C GLY A 557 29.33 8.36 7.79
N LEU A 558 28.15 8.78 7.31
CA LEU A 558 27.44 8.20 6.18
C LEU A 558 27.02 9.31 5.19
N GLU A 559 27.25 9.07 3.91
CA GLU A 559 26.77 9.90 2.81
C GLU A 559 25.78 9.11 1.96
N LEU A 560 24.64 9.74 1.64
CA LEU A 560 23.67 9.22 0.68
C LEU A 560 23.60 10.15 -0.54
N THR A 561 23.71 9.56 -1.73
CA THR A 561 23.49 10.24 -3.01
C THR A 561 22.22 9.68 -3.66
N LEU A 562 21.27 10.57 -3.94
CA LEU A 562 19.96 10.25 -4.50
C LEU A 562 19.92 10.59 -6.00
N GLY A 563 19.88 9.56 -6.83
CA GLY A 563 19.67 9.69 -8.28
C GLY A 563 18.20 9.89 -8.62
N ASN A 564 17.92 10.62 -9.69
CA ASN A 564 16.57 11.08 -10.08
C ASN A 564 15.83 11.83 -8.96
N PHE A 565 16.57 12.55 -8.11
CA PHE A 565 15.97 13.45 -7.12
C PHE A 565 15.38 14.69 -7.82
N HIS A 566 14.17 15.09 -7.40
CA HIS A 566 13.48 16.25 -7.97
C HIS A 566 13.29 17.38 -6.95
N ASP A 567 12.45 17.16 -5.95
CA ASP A 567 12.06 18.18 -4.97
C ASP A 567 12.19 17.67 -3.53
N ASN A 568 11.69 16.47 -3.26
CA ASN A 568 11.85 15.77 -2.00
C ASN A 568 11.81 14.25 -2.22
N ALA A 569 12.34 13.51 -1.27
CA ALA A 569 12.25 12.06 -1.23
C ALA A 569 12.25 11.56 0.22
N TYR A 570 11.77 10.34 0.41
CA TYR A 570 11.81 9.67 1.70
C TYR A 570 12.67 8.42 1.62
N VAL A 571 13.54 8.25 2.62
CA VAL A 571 14.48 7.14 2.70
C VAL A 571 14.41 6.54 4.10
N MET A 572 14.17 5.25 4.18
CA MET A 572 14.31 4.48 5.42
C MET A 572 15.79 4.24 5.67
N LEU A 573 16.26 4.50 6.88
CA LEU A 573 17.64 4.25 7.30
C LEU A 573 17.65 3.39 8.56
N ARG A 574 18.29 2.22 8.49
CA ARG A 574 18.69 1.46 9.68
C ARG A 574 20.17 1.67 9.97
N LEU A 575 20.50 2.09 11.19
CA LEU A 575 21.88 2.23 11.68
C LEU A 575 22.20 1.13 12.69
N ASN A 576 22.76 0.01 12.23
CA ASN A 576 23.13 -1.12 13.10
C ASN A 576 24.37 -0.84 13.95
N GLU A 577 25.22 0.09 13.53
CA GLU A 577 26.36 0.55 14.31
C GLU A 577 26.44 2.08 14.33
N GLY A 578 26.75 2.64 15.51
CA GLY A 578 26.79 4.09 15.75
C GLY A 578 25.41 4.72 15.98
N LYS A 579 25.41 6.01 16.32
CA LYS A 579 24.19 6.83 16.44
C LYS A 579 24.25 8.03 15.51
N PRO A 580 23.12 8.50 14.96
CA PRO A 580 23.14 9.67 14.09
C PRO A 580 23.52 10.94 14.88
N GLY A 581 24.43 11.71 14.30
CA GLY A 581 24.83 13.04 14.70
C GLY A 581 24.11 14.11 13.90
N LYS A 582 24.85 15.12 13.42
CA LYS A 582 24.29 16.16 12.55
C LYS A 582 23.89 15.57 11.19
N VAL A 583 22.77 16.04 10.66
CA VAL A 583 22.27 15.70 9.33
C VAL A 583 22.18 16.95 8.47
N THR A 584 22.70 16.89 7.24
CA THR A 584 22.56 17.94 6.22
C THR A 584 21.93 17.38 4.96
N GLY A 585 21.23 18.22 4.18
CA GLY A 585 20.50 17.79 2.98
C GLY A 585 19.13 17.18 3.26
N GLY A 586 18.73 17.06 4.53
CA GLY A 586 17.42 16.56 4.91
C GLY A 586 17.18 16.64 6.42
N LYS A 587 16.06 16.07 6.86
CA LYS A 587 15.72 15.87 8.27
C LYS A 587 15.65 14.38 8.57
N LEU A 588 16.13 13.99 9.74
CA LEU A 588 16.10 12.61 10.23
C LEU A 588 15.13 12.52 11.41
N GLU A 589 14.19 11.62 11.32
CA GLU A 589 13.19 11.34 12.34
C GLU A 589 13.41 9.92 12.88
N HIS A 590 13.43 9.78 14.20
CA HIS A 590 13.51 8.46 14.84
C HIS A 590 12.16 7.77 14.79
N LEU A 591 12.15 6.49 14.42
CA LEU A 591 10.94 5.68 14.33
C LEU A 591 10.86 4.69 15.50
N THR A 592 11.80 3.76 15.57
CA THR A 592 11.95 2.80 16.67
C THR A 592 13.37 2.27 16.70
N GLY A 593 13.87 1.88 17.88
CA GLY A 593 15.20 1.30 18.03
C GLY A 593 16.28 2.05 17.26
N ASN A 594 16.81 1.41 16.22
CA ASN A 594 17.82 1.96 15.33
C ASN A 594 17.34 2.26 13.89
N LEU A 595 16.03 2.41 13.72
CA LEU A 595 15.34 2.73 12.47
C LEU A 595 14.91 4.20 12.45
N TYR A 596 15.14 4.85 11.31
CA TYR A 596 14.91 6.28 11.11
C TYR A 596 14.28 6.53 9.74
N LEU A 597 13.47 7.59 9.65
CA LEU A 597 12.97 8.15 8.39
C LEU A 597 13.77 9.40 8.03
N ILE A 598 14.30 9.45 6.81
CA ILE A 598 14.91 10.65 6.25
C ILE A 598 13.91 11.31 5.33
N HIS A 599 13.57 12.58 5.60
CA HIS A 599 12.97 13.48 4.62
C HIS A 599 14.10 14.24 3.92
N ALA A 600 14.43 13.81 2.71
CA ALA A 600 15.46 14.42 1.89
C ALA A 600 14.95 15.70 1.22
N THR A 601 15.72 16.77 1.34
CA THR A 601 15.48 18.09 0.70
C THR A 601 16.58 18.46 -0.29
N SER A 602 17.56 17.57 -0.47
CA SER A 602 18.66 17.65 -1.42
C SER A 602 19.01 16.26 -1.92
N ALA A 603 19.58 16.19 -3.12
CA ALA A 603 20.07 14.94 -3.70
C ALA A 603 21.28 14.35 -2.93
N LYS A 604 21.96 15.16 -2.12
CA LYS A 604 23.08 14.72 -1.28
C LYS A 604 22.75 14.91 0.19
N ILE A 605 22.92 13.85 0.99
CA ILE A 605 22.64 13.82 2.42
C ILE A 605 23.89 13.36 3.15
N GLU A 606 24.30 14.09 4.18
CA GLU A 606 25.42 13.71 5.03
C GLU A 606 24.91 13.52 6.45
N ILE A 607 25.31 12.42 7.08
CA ILE A 607 24.90 12.00 8.41
C ILE A 607 26.17 11.70 9.19
N GLU A 608 26.51 12.54 10.16
CA GLU A 608 27.60 12.23 11.09
C GLU A 608 27.24 11.00 11.93
N LEU A 609 28.22 10.16 12.28
CA LEU A 609 28.00 9.01 13.17
C LEU A 609 28.80 9.19 14.46
N LYS A 610 28.14 8.94 15.59
CA LYS A 610 28.69 9.02 16.97
C LYS A 610 28.87 7.64 17.59
#